data_AF-A0A8T4DTY2-F1
#
_entry.id   AF-A0A8T4DTY2-F1
#
_cell.length_a   1.000
_cell.length_b   1.000
_cell.length_c   1.000
_cell.angle_alpha   90.00
_cell.angle_beta   90.00
_cell.angle_gamma   90.00
#
_symmetry.space_group_name_H-M   'P 1'
#
loop_
_entity.id
_entity.type
_entity.pdbx_description
1 polymer ?
#
loop_
_entity_poly.entity_id
_entity_poly.type
_entity_poly.pdbx_seq_one_letter_code
_entity_poly.pdbx_strand_id
1 'polypeptide(L)'
;MKTVFFVVDMAMKTIMIVDDEIAFFEQVKNLLEQEDVEVVTARNSREALEQLKEENEETFDLILVNTRMPGSKVTTALFSVKPSQKKLSGGLQDFLQKPFTKEELVAFVKEKIKGN
;
A
#
# COMPACT_ATOMS: atom_id res chain seq x y z
N MET A 1 -14.27 31.56 26.62
CA MET A 1 -13.35 31.14 25.55
C MET A 1 -14.01 30.00 24.79
N LYS A 2 -14.36 30.18 23.52
CA LYS A 2 -14.86 29.09 22.66
C LYS A 2 -13.63 28.37 22.12
N THR A 3 -13.44 27.11 22.51
CA THR A 3 -12.45 26.23 21.89
C THR A 3 -12.89 26.00 20.44
N VAL A 4 -12.08 26.47 19.50
CA VAL A 4 -12.25 26.19 18.07
C VAL A 4 -11.44 24.92 17.79
N PHE A 5 -12.14 23.82 17.51
CA PHE A 5 -11.50 22.63 16.97
C PHE A 5 -11.22 22.89 15.49
N PHE A 6 -9.94 22.98 15.12
CA PHE A 6 -9.54 22.83 13.73
C PHE A 6 -9.69 21.35 13.39
N VAL A 7 -10.70 21.00 12.59
CA VAL A 7 -10.68 19.74 11.86
C VAL A 7 -9.63 19.93 10.78
N VAL A 8 -8.45 19.34 10.98
CA VAL A 8 -7.49 19.17 9.89
C VAL A 8 -8.10 18.09 9.01
N ASP A 9 -8.45 18.44 7.78
CA ASP A 9 -8.85 17.48 6.76
C ASP A 9 -7.62 16.60 6.48
N MET A 10 -7.50 15.50 7.22
CA MET A 10 -6.49 14.48 6.94
C MET A 10 -7.02 13.74 5.72
N ALA A 11 -6.61 14.18 4.53
CA ALA A 11 -7.00 13.54 3.29
C ALA A 11 -6.66 12.05 3.38
N MET A 12 -7.70 11.20 3.29
CA MET A 12 -7.54 9.75 3.30
C MET A 12 -6.55 9.35 2.21
N LYS A 13 -5.70 8.39 2.54
CA LYS A 13 -4.64 7.89 1.65
C LYS A 13 -5.10 6.61 0.99
N THR A 14 -4.93 6.50 -0.32
CA THR A 14 -5.41 5.32 -1.05
C THR A 14 -4.22 4.47 -1.47
N ILE A 15 -4.23 3.19 -1.06
CA ILE A 15 -3.22 2.22 -1.46
C ILE A 15 -3.82 1.11 -2.32
N MET A 16 -3.04 0.67 -3.31
CA MET A 16 -3.36 -0.54 -4.08
C MET A 16 -2.45 -1.68 -3.66
N ILE A 17 -3.01 -2.87 -3.43
CA ILE A 17 -2.24 -4.10 -3.15
C ILE A 17 -2.48 -5.10 -4.28
N VAL A 18 -1.41 -5.50 -4.96
CA VAL A 18 -1.41 -6.45 -6.07
C VAL A 18 -0.89 -7.80 -5.57
N ASP A 19 -1.80 -8.70 -5.20
CA ASP A 19 -1.49 -10.00 -4.60
C ASP A 19 -2.66 -10.98 -4.84
N ASP A 20 -2.37 -12.27 -5.05
CA ASP A 20 -3.40 -13.30 -5.24
C ASP A 20 -4.07 -13.73 -3.92
N GLU A 21 -3.44 -13.41 -2.78
CA GLU A 21 -3.95 -13.65 -1.42
C GLU A 21 -4.94 -12.58 -0.91
N ILE A 22 -5.93 -12.17 -1.71
CA ILE A 22 -6.87 -11.07 -1.37
C ILE A 22 -7.51 -11.23 0.01
N ALA A 23 -7.91 -12.45 0.38
CA ALA A 23 -8.61 -12.73 1.64
C ALA A 23 -7.80 -12.32 2.89
N PHE A 24 -6.47 -12.27 2.79
CA PHE A 24 -5.64 -11.73 3.84
C PHE A 24 -5.81 -10.21 3.94
N PHE A 25 -5.73 -9.49 2.81
CA PHE A 25 -5.79 -8.03 2.78
C PHE A 25 -7.18 -7.48 3.11
N GLU A 26 -8.25 -8.17 2.74
CA GLU A 26 -9.62 -7.84 3.17
C GLU A 26 -9.76 -7.86 4.71
N GLN A 27 -9.04 -8.76 5.39
CA GLN A 27 -9.03 -8.80 6.86
C GLN A 27 -8.14 -7.73 7.50
N VAL A 28 -7.23 -7.11 6.73
CA VAL A 28 -6.37 -6.02 7.21
C VAL A 28 -6.94 -4.65 6.86
N LYS A 29 -7.87 -4.58 5.90
CA LYS A 29 -8.53 -3.36 5.45
C LYS A 29 -9.06 -2.52 6.61
N ASN A 30 -9.84 -3.11 7.52
CA ASN A 30 -10.36 -2.42 8.71
C ASN A 30 -9.25 -1.78 9.58
N LEU A 31 -8.08 -2.41 9.67
CA LEU A 31 -6.97 -1.91 10.49
C LEU A 31 -6.25 -0.75 9.79
N LEU A 32 -6.18 -0.76 8.46
CA LEU A 32 -5.62 0.33 7.66
C LEU A 32 -6.60 1.51 7.55
N GLU A 33 -7.90 1.25 7.48
CA GLU A 33 -8.94 2.29 7.51
C GLU A 33 -8.96 3.06 8.84
N GLN A 34 -8.67 2.39 9.95
CA GLN A 34 -8.45 3.04 11.27
C GLN A 34 -7.24 3.98 11.28
N GLU A 35 -6.36 3.88 10.29
CA GLU A 35 -5.17 4.71 10.09
C GLU A 35 -5.36 5.70 8.93
N ASP A 36 -6.61 5.99 8.56
CA ASP A 36 -7.00 6.87 7.44
C ASP A 36 -6.48 6.40 6.08
N VAL A 37 -6.30 5.09 5.92
CA VAL A 37 -5.85 4.44 4.67
C VAL A 37 -6.96 3.61 4.03
N GLU A 38 -7.38 3.99 2.84
CA GLU A 38 -8.23 3.16 1.98
C GLU A 38 -7.39 2.09 1.26
N VAL A 39 -7.91 0.86 1.23
CA VAL A 39 -7.27 -0.27 0.57
C VAL A 39 -8.09 -0.74 -0.62
N VAL A 40 -7.44 -0.69 -1.79
CA VAL A 40 -7.89 -1.30 -3.05
C VAL A 40 -7.03 -2.53 -3.32
N THR A 41 -7.64 -3.64 -3.71
CA THR A 41 -6.91 -4.88 -4.03
C THR A 41 -7.04 -5.23 -5.50
N ALA A 42 -5.99 -5.82 -6.06
CA ALA A 42 -5.99 -6.42 -7.39
C ALA A 42 -5.30 -7.80 -7.32
N ARG A 43 -5.84 -8.80 -8.02
CA ARG A 43 -5.31 -10.19 -7.97
C ARG A 43 -4.05 -10.39 -8.78
N ASN A 44 -3.81 -9.50 -9.73
CA ASN A 44 -2.75 -9.62 -10.72
C ASN A 44 -2.53 -8.27 -11.42
N SER A 45 -1.46 -8.19 -12.21
CA SER A 45 -1.10 -6.97 -12.93
C SER A 45 -2.16 -6.48 -13.91
N ARG A 46 -2.98 -7.37 -14.49
CA ARG A 46 -4.02 -6.95 -15.43
C ARG A 46 -5.11 -6.16 -14.71
N GLU A 47 -5.62 -6.70 -13.62
CA GLU A 47 -6.65 -6.04 -12.80
C GLU A 47 -6.13 -4.72 -12.22
N ALA A 48 -4.88 -4.69 -11.74
CA ALA A 48 -4.25 -3.48 -11.25
C ALA A 48 -4.16 -2.39 -12.33
N LEU A 49 -3.75 -2.75 -13.55
CA LEU A 49 -3.68 -1.82 -14.68
C LEU A 49 -5.06 -1.36 -15.19
N GLU A 50 -6.09 -2.18 -15.05
CA GLU A 50 -7.48 -1.80 -15.33
C GLU A 50 -7.95 -0.75 -14.31
N GLN A 51 -7.76 -1.00 -13.01
CA GLN A 51 -8.09 -0.05 -11.93
C GLN A 51 -7.33 1.28 -12.05
N LEU A 52 -6.02 1.25 -12.33
CA LEU A 52 -5.22 2.47 -12.52
C LEU A 52 -5.72 3.36 -13.67
N LYS A 53 -6.28 2.75 -14.72
CA LYS A 53 -6.85 3.50 -15.85
C LYS A 53 -8.21 4.10 -15.52
N GLU A 54 -9.01 3.40 -14.72
CA GLU A 54 -10.35 3.85 -14.32
C GLU A 54 -10.30 4.97 -13.28
N GLU A 55 -9.41 4.86 -12.30
CA GLU A 55 -9.36 5.72 -11.09
C GLU A 55 -8.36 6.89 -11.20
N ASN A 56 -7.57 6.98 -12.28
CA ASN A 56 -6.36 7.82 -12.42
C ASN A 56 -5.21 7.39 -11.49
N GLU A 57 -3.99 7.28 -12.03
CA GLU A 57 -2.80 6.84 -11.27
C GLU A 57 -2.43 7.77 -10.11
N GLU A 58 -2.80 9.04 -10.20
CA GLU A 58 -2.57 10.06 -9.15
C GLU A 58 -3.44 9.84 -7.90
N THR A 59 -4.48 9.01 -7.99
CA THR A 59 -5.35 8.65 -6.86
C THR A 59 -4.63 7.77 -5.83
N PHE A 60 -3.63 7.00 -6.27
CA PHE A 60 -2.93 6.05 -5.40
C PHE A 60 -1.65 6.67 -4.82
N ASP A 61 -1.58 6.76 -3.50
CA ASP A 61 -0.38 7.20 -2.78
C ASP A 61 0.71 6.11 -2.72
N LEU A 62 0.30 4.84 -2.78
CA LEU A 62 1.18 3.68 -2.67
C LEU A 62 0.60 2.47 -3.41
N ILE A 63 1.46 1.77 -4.15
CA ILE A 63 1.14 0.48 -4.74
C ILE A 63 2.09 -0.57 -4.14
N LEU A 64 1.55 -1.62 -3.54
CA LEU A 64 2.30 -2.76 -3.03
C LEU A 64 2.15 -3.93 -3.99
N VAL A 65 3.25 -4.40 -4.57
CA VAL A 65 3.24 -5.50 -5.54
C VAL A 65 3.89 -6.73 -4.94
N ASN A 66 3.16 -7.84 -4.86
CA ASN A 66 3.72 -9.13 -4.48
C ASN A 66 4.67 -9.61 -5.58
N THR A 67 5.95 -9.75 -5.24
CA THR A 67 7.01 -10.18 -6.16
C THR A 67 7.84 -11.31 -5.59
N ARG A 68 8.36 -12.16 -6.49
CA ARG A 68 9.31 -13.23 -6.12
C ARG A 68 10.69 -12.63 -5.94
N MET A 69 11.36 -12.99 -4.86
CA MET A 69 12.75 -12.59 -4.66
C MET A 69 13.70 -13.41 -5.55
N PRO A 70 14.63 -12.78 -6.28
CA PRO A 70 15.63 -13.53 -7.05
C PRO A 70 16.50 -14.37 -6.13
N GLY A 71 16.78 -15.62 -6.54
CA GLY A 71 17.57 -16.57 -5.75
C GLY A 71 16.79 -17.46 -4.77
N SER A 72 15.47 -17.26 -4.65
CA SER A 72 14.60 -18.11 -3.83
C SER A 72 13.28 -18.40 -4.56
N LYS A 73 12.88 -19.68 -4.61
CA LYS A 73 11.56 -20.07 -5.15
C LYS A 73 10.42 -19.92 -4.14
N VAL A 74 10.75 -19.80 -2.86
CA VAL A 74 9.80 -19.90 -1.75
C VAL A 74 9.45 -18.53 -1.17
N THR A 75 10.37 -17.57 -1.23
CA THR A 75 10.19 -16.28 -0.57
C THR A 75 9.68 -15.21 -1.53
N THR A 76 8.56 -14.60 -1.18
CA THR A 76 8.02 -13.43 -1.83
C THR A 76 8.07 -12.22 -0.89
N ALA A 77 7.93 -11.03 -1.45
CA ALA A 77 7.87 -9.79 -0.70
C ALA A 77 6.88 -8.83 -1.36
N LEU A 78 6.27 -7.96 -0.57
CA LEU A 78 5.59 -6.79 -1.12
C LEU A 78 6.64 -5.72 -1.42
N PHE A 79 6.69 -5.27 -2.67
CA PHE A 79 7.51 -4.15 -3.12
C PHE A 79 6.66 -2.89 -3.24
N SER A 80 7.09 -1.80 -2.61
CA SER A 80 6.38 -0.52 -2.65
C SER A 80 6.76 0.35 -3.84
N VAL A 81 5.76 0.89 -4.53
CA VAL A 81 5.89 1.86 -5.62
C VAL A 81 5.03 3.09 -5.32
N LYS A 82 5.58 4.28 -5.51
CA LYS A 82 4.82 5.54 -5.45
C LYS A 82 4.60 6.06 -6.88
N PRO A 83 3.37 6.11 -7.40
CA PRO A 83 3.10 6.56 -8.77
C PRO A 83 3.66 7.95 -9.09
N SER A 84 3.61 8.87 -8.13
CA SER A 84 4.12 10.24 -8.27
C SER A 84 5.65 10.35 -8.35
N GLN A 85 6.41 9.28 -8.05
CA GLN A 85 7.88 9.33 -8.08
C GLN A 85 8.46 8.95 -9.45
N LYS A 86 9.18 9.89 -10.07
CA LYS A 86 9.90 9.68 -11.35
C LYS A 86 11.04 8.65 -11.28
N LYS A 87 11.49 8.28 -10.08
CA LYS A 87 12.59 7.34 -9.86
C LYS A 87 12.21 6.37 -8.75
N LEU A 88 12.28 5.08 -9.04
CA LEU A 88 12.16 4.04 -8.02
C LEU A 88 13.33 4.14 -7.05
N SER A 89 13.05 4.16 -5.74
CA SER A 89 14.07 4.15 -4.70
C SER A 89 14.86 2.83 -4.67
N GLY A 90 14.20 1.71 -5.00
CA GLY A 90 14.82 0.41 -5.27
C GLY A 90 15.66 -0.15 -4.11
N GLY A 91 15.49 0.36 -2.90
CA GLY A 91 16.27 -0.01 -1.73
C GLY A 91 15.65 -1.15 -0.94
N LEU A 92 16.42 -1.77 -0.04
CA LEU A 92 15.91 -2.86 0.82
C LEU A 92 14.71 -2.42 1.68
N GLN A 93 14.63 -1.14 2.03
CA GLN A 93 13.52 -0.59 2.79
C GLN A 93 12.19 -0.63 2.03
N ASP A 94 12.19 -0.83 0.71
CA ASP A 94 10.98 -0.86 -0.12
C ASP A 94 10.33 -2.26 -0.18
N PHE A 95 10.87 -3.21 0.58
CA PHE A 95 10.40 -4.59 0.62
C PHE A 95 9.87 -4.97 2.01
N LEU A 96 8.71 -5.62 2.04
CA LEU A 96 8.19 -6.34 3.20
C LEU A 96 8.16 -7.85 2.89
N GLN A 97 9.06 -8.61 3.50
CA GLN A 97 9.24 -10.04 3.23
C GLN A 97 8.14 -10.90 3.88
N LYS A 98 7.57 -11.85 3.13
CA LYS A 98 6.65 -12.86 3.68
C LYS A 98 7.43 -14.00 4.39
N PRO A 99 6.86 -14.60 5.45
CA PRO A 99 5.59 -14.22 6.10
C PRO A 99 5.75 -12.95 6.95
N PHE A 100 4.68 -12.14 7.02
CA PHE A 100 4.59 -10.97 7.87
C PHE A 100 3.25 -10.96 8.62
N THR A 101 3.21 -10.25 9.73
CA THR A 101 2.04 -10.01 10.57
C THR A 101 1.21 -8.83 10.05
N LYS A 102 -0.02 -8.68 10.55
CA LYS A 102 -0.88 -7.54 10.20
C LYS A 102 -0.26 -6.23 10.67
N GLU A 103 0.37 -6.25 11.84
CA GLU A 103 1.04 -5.13 12.47
C GLU A 103 2.27 -4.68 11.67
N GLU A 104 3.06 -5.62 11.16
CA GLU A 104 4.19 -5.32 10.26
C GLU A 104 3.73 -4.67 8.95
N LEU A 105 2.63 -5.15 8.36
CA LEU A 105 2.06 -4.54 7.16
C LEU A 105 1.61 -3.10 7.42
N VAL A 106 0.89 -2.85 8.52
CA VAL A 106 0.44 -1.50 8.89
C VAL A 106 1.61 -0.58 9.15
N ALA A 107 2.62 -1.03 9.89
CA ALA A 107 3.83 -0.25 10.16
C ALA A 107 4.55 0.12 8.86
N PHE A 108 4.68 -0.84 7.94
CA PHE A 108 5.29 -0.63 6.62
C PHE A 108 4.51 0.40 5.79
N VAL A 109 3.18 0.26 5.68
CA VAL A 109 2.32 1.21 4.97
C VAL A 109 2.45 2.61 5.56
N LYS A 110 2.37 2.75 6.88
CA LYS A 110 2.50 4.04 7.57
C LYS A 110 3.86 4.69 7.34
N GLU A 111 4.95 3.93 7.32
CA GLU A 111 6.28 4.44 6.98
C GLU A 111 6.32 4.99 5.55
N LYS A 112 5.81 4.22 4.58
CA LYS A 112 5.82 4.62 3.17
C LYS A 112 4.96 5.83 2.86
N ILE A 113 3.80 5.96 3.50
CA ILE A 113 2.88 7.07 3.28
C ILE A 113 3.37 8.36 3.94
N LYS A 114 4.03 8.30 5.11
CA LYS A 114 4.50 9.49 5.86
C LYS A 114 5.63 10.28 5.18
N GLY A 115 6.35 9.68 4.23
CA GLY A 115 7.52 10.30 3.59
C GLY A 115 7.22 11.35 2.50
N ASN A 116 6.17 12.18 2.66
CA ASN A 116 5.86 13.32 1.80
C ASN A 116 6.01 14.64 2.56
#